data_AF-A0A2W0AEQ9-F1
#
_entry.id   AF-A0A2W0AEQ9-F1
#
_cell.length_a   1.000
_cell.length_b   1.000
_cell.length_c   1.000
_cell.angle_alpha   90.00
_cell.angle_beta   90.00
_cell.angle_gamma   90.00
#
_symmetry.space_group_name_H-M   'P 1'
#
loop_
_entity.id
_entity.type
_entity.pdbx_description
1 polymer ?
#
loop_
_entity_poly.entity_id
_entity_poly.type
_entity_poly.pdbx_seq_one_letter_code
_entity_poly.pdbx_strand_id
1 'polypeptide(L)'
;MKILVGRARPLHLFLVSVAALVIVLLLPSRSWADSCSGSLPTFCTLPETTPEATLALSLTGLSFNASAQGVVVIYDDVAHTLISDVAIFANVAGVATVTFVSDLEGPLAVPPGLPILGKFTEGSPISISIALTNGQFVTAKICSDVTEATGCDSSSDSIGLKETTSAVPEPGTLLLVGSGVLGSGFWGRSRSRLWRLARGSQG
;
A
#
# COMPACT_ATOMS: atom_id res chain seq x y z
N MET A 1 25.71 -42.05 13.42
CA MET A 1 24.95 -40.80 13.20
C MET A 1 25.77 -39.93 12.26
N LYS A 2 25.40 -39.85 10.98
CA LYS A 2 26.10 -39.05 9.95
C LYS A 2 25.06 -38.19 9.24
N ILE A 3 25.13 -36.88 9.47
CA ILE A 3 24.33 -35.87 8.79
C ILE A 3 25.01 -35.62 7.44
N LEU A 4 24.38 -36.07 6.36
CA LEU A 4 24.78 -35.74 5.00
C LEU A 4 24.18 -34.36 4.66
N VAL A 5 24.96 -33.31 4.93
CA VAL A 5 24.70 -31.98 4.39
C VAL A 5 25.00 -32.02 2.90
N GLY A 6 23.96 -31.94 2.07
CA GLY A 6 24.09 -31.84 0.63
C GLY A 6 24.82 -30.54 0.26
N ARG A 7 26.02 -30.68 -0.29
CA ARG A 7 26.88 -29.58 -0.72
C ARG A 7 26.28 -28.93 -1.95
N ALA A 8 25.46 -27.89 -1.77
CA ALA A 8 25.04 -27.03 -2.87
C ALA A 8 26.28 -26.40 -3.52
N ARG A 9 26.41 -26.55 -4.84
CA ARG A 9 27.59 -26.09 -5.59
C ARG A 9 27.71 -24.55 -5.46
N PRO A 10 28.90 -24.00 -5.15
CA PRO A 10 29.08 -22.57 -4.85
C PRO A 10 28.63 -21.65 -6.00
N LEU A 11 28.68 -22.15 -7.24
CA LEU A 11 28.22 -21.45 -8.42
C LEU A 11 26.70 -21.19 -8.43
N HIS A 12 25.89 -22.10 -7.88
CA HIS A 12 24.44 -21.94 -7.81
C HIS A 12 24.02 -20.94 -6.75
N LEU A 13 24.68 -20.95 -5.59
CA LEU A 13 24.43 -19.97 -4.52
C LEU A 13 24.79 -18.55 -4.98
N PHE A 14 25.90 -18.40 -5.71
CA PHE A 14 26.33 -17.12 -6.27
C PHE A 14 25.36 -16.58 -7.34
N LEU A 15 24.88 -17.45 -8.24
CA LEU A 15 23.91 -17.05 -9.27
C LEU A 15 22.56 -16.64 -8.65
N VAL A 16 22.09 -17.32 -7.60
CA VAL A 16 20.86 -16.96 -6.89
C VAL A 16 21.00 -15.63 -6.15
N SER A 17 22.15 -15.37 -5.52
CA SER A 17 22.39 -14.09 -4.84
C SER A 17 22.48 -12.91 -5.82
N VAL A 18 23.11 -13.10 -6.98
CA VAL A 18 23.20 -12.06 -8.02
C VAL A 18 21.83 -11.81 -8.64
N ALA A 19 21.04 -12.86 -8.93
CA ALA A 19 19.68 -12.70 -9.43
C ALA A 19 18.78 -11.97 -8.42
N ALA A 20 18.89 -12.28 -7.13
CA ALA A 20 18.14 -11.57 -6.08
C ALA A 20 18.55 -10.09 -5.99
N LEU A 21 19.84 -9.77 -6.08
CA LEU A 21 20.33 -8.38 -6.05
C LEU A 21 19.85 -7.59 -7.27
N VAL A 22 19.86 -8.19 -8.47
CA VAL A 22 19.37 -7.57 -9.71
C VAL A 22 17.86 -7.34 -9.64
N ILE A 23 17.09 -8.27 -9.08
CA ILE A 23 15.64 -8.09 -8.87
C ILE A 23 15.36 -6.97 -7.85
N VAL A 24 16.19 -6.83 -6.81
CA VAL A 24 16.08 -5.72 -5.83
C VAL A 24 16.48 -4.38 -6.45
N LEU A 25 17.47 -4.35 -7.34
CA LEU A 25 17.91 -3.15 -8.06
C LEU A 25 16.98 -2.73 -9.21
N LEU A 26 16.18 -3.68 -9.73
CA LEU A 26 15.13 -3.43 -10.73
C LEU A 26 13.78 -3.09 -10.10
N LEU A 27 13.70 -3.01 -8.77
CA LEU A 27 12.55 -2.36 -8.14
C LEU A 27 12.60 -0.89 -8.57
N PRO A 28 11.56 -0.38 -9.24
CA PRO A 28 11.52 1.03 -9.60
C PRO A 28 11.67 1.84 -8.32
N SER A 29 12.69 2.71 -8.28
CA SER A 29 12.74 3.83 -7.35
C SER A 29 11.43 4.59 -7.54
N ARG A 30 10.54 4.49 -6.55
CA ARG A 30 9.20 5.07 -6.60
C ARG A 30 9.34 6.58 -6.55
N SER A 31 9.22 7.24 -7.70
CA SER A 31 8.99 8.68 -7.76
C SER A 31 7.48 8.93 -7.83
N TRP A 32 6.99 9.90 -7.08
CA TRP A 32 5.61 10.36 -7.24
C TRP A 32 5.44 11.04 -8.61
N ALA A 33 4.23 10.96 -9.16
CA ALA A 33 3.90 11.64 -10.41
C ALA A 33 3.28 13.00 -10.07
N ASP A 34 3.90 14.09 -10.56
CA ASP A 34 3.53 15.48 -10.25
C ASP A 34 2.18 15.93 -10.81
N SER A 35 1.44 15.07 -11.51
CA SER A 35 0.15 15.46 -12.10
C SER A 35 -0.85 14.32 -12.16
N CYS A 36 -2.09 14.65 -11.83
CA CYS A 36 -3.22 13.74 -11.86
C CYS A 36 -4.04 13.90 -13.14
N SER A 37 -3.97 12.92 -14.04
CA SER A 37 -4.97 12.75 -15.10
C SER A 37 -6.16 11.97 -14.53
N GLY A 38 -7.39 12.29 -14.92
CA GLY A 38 -8.64 11.80 -14.30
C GLY A 38 -8.89 10.28 -14.35
N SER A 39 -7.92 9.47 -14.75
CA SER A 39 -7.87 8.01 -14.61
C SER A 39 -6.63 7.68 -13.78
N LEU A 40 -6.76 6.89 -12.71
CA LEU A 40 -5.61 6.52 -11.87
C LEU A 40 -4.44 5.99 -12.71
N PRO A 41 -3.27 6.64 -12.65
CA PRO A 41 -2.02 5.91 -12.63
C PRO A 41 -1.89 5.22 -11.26
N THR A 42 -0.98 4.27 -11.14
CA THR A 42 -0.59 3.64 -9.87
C THR A 42 -0.14 4.67 -8.81
N PHE A 43 0.18 5.91 -9.19
CA PHE A 43 0.59 7.01 -8.31
C PHE A 43 0.18 8.36 -8.90
N CYS A 44 -0.27 9.29 -8.07
CA CYS A 44 -0.84 10.59 -8.44
C CYS A 44 -0.55 11.58 -7.30
N THR A 45 -0.20 12.84 -7.56
CA THR A 45 -0.04 13.83 -6.49
C THR A 45 -0.85 15.09 -6.80
N LEU A 46 -1.55 15.61 -5.79
CA LEU A 46 -2.15 16.93 -5.80
C LEU A 46 -1.27 17.85 -4.95
N PRO A 47 -0.39 18.66 -5.57
CA PRO A 47 0.39 19.66 -4.84
C PRO A 47 -0.50 20.85 -4.51
N GLU A 48 -0.22 21.57 -3.42
CA GLU A 48 -0.81 22.87 -3.17
C GLU A 48 -0.58 23.82 -4.35
N THR A 49 -1.39 24.86 -4.45
CA THR A 49 -1.18 25.94 -5.42
C THR A 49 -0.93 27.25 -4.70
N THR A 50 -0.18 28.15 -5.34
CA THR A 50 -0.07 29.54 -4.91
C THR A 50 -0.71 30.43 -5.98
N PRO A 51 -1.82 31.14 -5.70
CA PRO A 51 -2.52 31.24 -4.40
C PRO A 51 -3.19 29.95 -3.95
N GLU A 52 -3.35 29.78 -2.64
CA GLU A 52 -4.00 28.63 -2.01
C GLU A 52 -5.40 28.41 -2.58
N ALA A 53 -5.67 27.18 -2.98
CA ALA A 53 -6.95 26.79 -3.53
C ALA A 53 -7.28 25.36 -3.13
N THR A 54 -8.57 25.10 -2.92
CA THR A 54 -9.07 23.74 -2.77
C THR A 54 -8.90 22.96 -4.08
N LEU A 55 -8.21 21.83 -4.00
CA LEU A 55 -8.00 20.93 -5.13
C LEU A 55 -8.84 19.68 -4.98
N ALA A 56 -9.40 19.20 -6.08
CA ALA A 56 -10.20 17.98 -6.08
C ALA A 56 -9.83 17.09 -7.26
N LEU A 57 -9.69 15.80 -6.99
CA LEU A 57 -9.47 14.76 -7.99
C LEU A 57 -10.60 13.74 -7.95
N SER A 58 -11.22 13.53 -9.10
CA SER A 58 -12.17 12.44 -9.29
C SER A 58 -11.48 11.24 -9.94
N LEU A 59 -11.53 10.11 -9.26
CA LEU A 59 -10.98 8.83 -9.70
C LEU A 59 -12.03 8.12 -10.53
N THR A 60 -12.06 8.40 -11.84
CA THR A 60 -13.11 7.86 -12.72
C THR A 60 -13.13 6.34 -12.72
N GLY A 61 -14.33 5.76 -12.65
CA GLY A 61 -14.53 4.31 -12.59
C GLY A 61 -14.35 3.69 -11.20
N LEU A 62 -14.00 4.48 -10.18
CA LEU A 62 -13.91 4.03 -8.79
C LEU A 62 -14.97 4.66 -7.91
N SER A 63 -15.27 3.99 -6.80
CA SER A 63 -16.09 4.50 -5.71
C SER A 63 -15.57 3.99 -4.37
N PHE A 64 -15.58 4.86 -3.36
CA PHE A 64 -15.27 4.48 -1.99
C PHE A 64 -16.40 3.64 -1.40
N ASN A 65 -16.06 2.71 -0.52
CA ASN A 65 -17.06 2.04 0.30
C ASN A 65 -17.79 3.07 1.17
N ALA A 66 -19.09 2.89 1.39
CA ALA A 66 -19.92 3.85 2.12
C ALA A 66 -19.36 4.18 3.51
N SER A 67 -18.83 3.16 4.21
CA SER A 67 -18.23 3.30 5.54
C SER A 67 -16.79 3.84 5.53
N ALA A 68 -16.17 3.97 4.37
CA ALA A 68 -14.79 4.45 4.23
C ALA A 68 -14.71 5.94 3.83
N GLN A 69 -15.83 6.54 3.45
CA GLN A 69 -15.91 7.98 3.19
C GLN A 69 -15.78 8.77 4.49
N GLY A 70 -15.12 9.93 4.43
CA GLY A 70 -14.96 10.80 5.59
C GLY A 70 -13.90 11.87 5.40
N VAL A 71 -13.56 12.54 6.50
CA VAL A 71 -12.64 13.67 6.54
C VAL A 71 -11.43 13.36 7.42
N VAL A 72 -10.25 13.69 6.94
CA VAL A 72 -9.01 13.70 7.69
C VAL A 72 -8.65 15.15 7.96
N VAL A 73 -8.44 15.47 9.22
CA VAL A 73 -8.12 16.84 9.66
C VAL A 73 -6.71 16.85 10.23
N ILE A 74 -5.91 17.80 9.78
CA ILE A 74 -4.53 18.00 10.19
C ILE A 74 -4.46 19.35 10.90
N TYR A 75 -3.67 19.41 11.96
CA TYR A 75 -3.58 20.58 12.83
C TYR A 75 -2.13 21.02 12.99
N ASP A 76 -1.90 22.33 13.09
CA ASP A 76 -0.58 22.91 13.40
C ASP A 76 -0.11 22.51 14.80
N ASP A 77 -1.07 22.33 15.72
CA ASP A 77 -0.80 22.17 17.13
C ASP A 77 -1.25 20.82 17.69
N VAL A 78 -0.47 20.32 18.65
CA VAL A 78 -0.76 19.06 19.34
C VAL A 78 -2.04 19.10 20.18
N ALA A 79 -2.58 20.28 20.48
CA ALA A 79 -3.85 20.42 21.17
C ALA A 79 -5.06 20.37 20.21
N HIS A 80 -4.82 20.26 18.90
CA HIS A 80 -5.83 20.19 17.85
C HIS A 80 -6.81 21.38 17.90
N THR A 81 -6.26 22.59 17.98
CA THR A 81 -7.03 23.84 18.06
C THR A 81 -6.97 24.67 16.78
N LEU A 82 -5.88 24.54 16.01
CA LEU A 82 -5.64 25.23 14.75
C LEU A 82 -5.59 24.19 13.63
N ILE A 83 -6.56 24.24 12.72
CA ILE A 83 -6.59 23.35 11.55
C ILE A 83 -5.63 23.94 10.52
N SER A 84 -4.73 23.11 10.02
CA SER A 84 -3.90 23.44 8.88
C SER A 84 -4.50 22.82 7.64
N ASP A 85 -4.32 21.51 7.46
CA ASP A 85 -4.79 20.83 6.25
C ASP A 85 -6.02 19.95 6.44
N VAL A 86 -6.70 19.71 5.32
CA VAL A 86 -7.89 18.86 5.27
C VAL A 86 -7.87 17.98 4.03
N ALA A 87 -8.04 16.67 4.22
CA ALA A 87 -8.32 15.74 3.14
C ALA A 87 -9.73 15.15 3.28
N ILE A 88 -10.54 15.25 2.23
CA ILE A 88 -11.91 14.73 2.19
C ILE A 88 -11.96 13.59 1.18
N PHE A 89 -12.51 12.45 1.61
CA PHE A 89 -12.73 11.27 0.78
C PHE A 89 -14.23 11.02 0.68
N ALA A 90 -14.82 11.28 -0.49
CA ALA A 90 -16.26 11.18 -0.68
C ALA A 90 -16.61 10.68 -2.08
N ASN A 91 -17.80 10.12 -2.24
CA ASN A 91 -18.35 9.79 -3.55
C ASN A 91 -19.20 10.95 -4.05
N VAL A 92 -18.73 11.68 -5.05
CA VAL A 92 -19.50 12.75 -5.70
C VAL A 92 -20.12 12.17 -6.97
N ALA A 93 -21.46 12.20 -7.05
CA ALA A 93 -22.22 11.60 -8.15
C ALA A 93 -21.85 10.12 -8.43
N GLY A 94 -21.49 9.36 -7.37
CA GLY A 94 -21.11 7.95 -7.47
C GLY A 94 -19.65 7.69 -7.86
N VAL A 95 -18.82 8.74 -8.00
CA VAL A 95 -17.40 8.64 -8.31
C VAL A 95 -16.57 8.98 -7.08
N ALA A 96 -15.52 8.20 -6.79
CA ALA A 96 -14.57 8.48 -5.73
C ALA A 96 -13.86 9.81 -6.01
N THR A 97 -14.04 10.77 -5.12
CA THR A 97 -13.45 12.11 -5.20
C THR A 97 -12.63 12.36 -3.93
N VAL A 98 -11.38 12.74 -4.14
CA VAL A 98 -10.49 13.20 -3.09
C VAL A 98 -10.38 14.71 -3.20
N THR A 99 -10.62 15.42 -2.11
CA THR A 99 -10.43 16.87 -2.03
C THR A 99 -9.35 17.16 -1.01
N PHE A 100 -8.42 18.03 -1.36
CA PHE A 100 -7.35 18.51 -0.48
C PHE A 100 -7.45 20.02 -0.37
N VAL A 101 -7.42 20.49 0.87
CA VAL A 101 -7.36 21.90 1.21
C VAL A 101 -6.10 22.06 2.05
N SER A 102 -5.11 22.72 1.47
CA SER A 102 -3.91 23.15 2.18
C SER A 102 -4.18 24.48 2.89
N ASP A 103 -3.46 24.75 3.97
CA ASP A 103 -3.43 26.05 4.67
C ASP A 103 -4.83 26.61 4.92
N LEU A 104 -5.71 25.85 5.57
CA LEU A 104 -7.09 26.25 5.77
C LEU A 104 -7.20 27.47 6.68
N GLU A 105 -7.28 28.65 6.09
CA GLU A 105 -7.67 29.87 6.79
C GLU A 105 -9.19 29.95 7.00
N GLY A 106 -9.67 29.42 8.13
CA GLY A 106 -11.05 29.64 8.60
C GLY A 106 -11.81 28.38 9.04
N PRO A 107 -13.16 28.45 9.14
CA PRO A 107 -13.95 27.34 9.61
C PRO A 107 -14.00 26.20 8.59
N LEU A 108 -13.69 24.99 9.05
CA LEU A 108 -13.77 23.77 8.26
C LEU A 108 -15.18 23.54 7.69
N ALA A 109 -15.33 23.64 6.37
CA ALA A 109 -16.54 23.25 5.67
C ALA A 109 -16.57 21.74 5.40
N VAL A 110 -16.82 20.92 6.43
CA VAL A 110 -17.05 19.48 6.24
C VAL A 110 -18.36 19.27 5.48
N PRO A 111 -18.38 18.52 4.36
CA PRO A 111 -19.62 18.13 3.73
C PRO A 111 -20.52 17.39 4.74
N PRO A 112 -21.81 17.77 4.87
CA PRO A 112 -22.69 17.22 5.89
C PRO A 112 -22.81 15.70 5.74
N GLY A 113 -22.67 14.99 6.86
CA GLY A 113 -22.82 13.53 6.93
C GLY A 113 -21.54 12.71 6.76
N LEU A 114 -20.39 13.34 6.52
CA LEU A 114 -19.09 12.66 6.50
C LEU A 114 -18.47 12.59 7.91
N PRO A 115 -18.07 11.40 8.40
CA PRO A 115 -17.40 11.27 9.68
C PRO A 115 -15.94 11.74 9.59
N ILE A 116 -15.34 12.08 10.73
CA ILE A 116 -13.89 12.29 10.82
C ILE A 116 -13.22 10.92 10.90
N LEU A 117 -12.38 10.60 9.92
CA LEU A 117 -11.60 9.36 9.83
C LEU A 117 -10.35 9.40 10.71
N GLY A 118 -9.78 10.59 10.91
CA GLY A 118 -8.58 10.79 11.70
C GLY A 118 -8.30 12.25 11.98
N LYS A 119 -7.57 12.49 13.07
CA LYS A 119 -7.01 13.78 13.47
C LYS A 119 -5.53 13.62 13.67
N PHE A 120 -4.73 14.48 13.04
CA PHE A 120 -3.28 14.40 13.07
C PHE A 120 -2.69 15.78 13.34
N THR A 121 -1.50 15.82 13.91
CA THR A 121 -0.69 17.05 13.99
C THR A 121 0.39 16.97 12.92
N GLU A 122 0.74 18.11 12.35
CA GLU A 122 1.84 18.24 11.40
C GLU A 122 3.19 17.76 11.96
N GLY A 123 4.10 17.43 11.03
CA GLY A 123 5.51 17.16 11.30
C GLY A 123 6.00 15.78 10.85
N SER A 124 5.11 14.89 10.41
CA SER A 124 5.50 13.68 9.69
C SER A 124 4.44 13.24 8.66
N PRO A 125 4.83 12.64 7.52
CA PRO A 125 3.89 12.28 6.48
C PRO A 125 2.83 11.30 6.96
N ILE A 126 1.56 11.64 6.73
CA ILE A 126 0.40 10.85 7.17
C ILE A 126 0.01 9.88 6.06
N SER A 127 -0.12 8.59 6.38
CA SER A 127 -0.55 7.56 5.40
C SER A 127 -1.86 6.91 5.81
N ILE A 128 -2.85 6.92 4.93
CA ILE A 128 -4.21 6.41 5.17
C ILE A 128 -4.65 5.55 3.99
N SER A 129 -5.21 4.38 4.26
CA SER A 129 -5.79 3.51 3.23
C SER A 129 -7.32 3.57 3.28
N ILE A 130 -7.94 4.02 2.19
CA ILE A 130 -9.38 4.13 2.04
C ILE A 130 -9.90 2.98 1.18
N ALA A 131 -10.89 2.24 1.68
CA ALA A 131 -11.45 1.09 0.98
C ALA A 131 -12.34 1.50 -0.21
N LEU A 132 -12.16 0.81 -1.33
CA LEU A 132 -12.99 0.93 -2.53
C LEU A 132 -14.07 -0.17 -2.57
N THR A 133 -15.12 0.05 -3.35
CA THR A 133 -16.20 -0.93 -3.53
C THR A 133 -15.78 -2.18 -4.30
N ASN A 134 -14.69 -2.10 -5.07
CA ASN A 134 -14.11 -3.21 -5.84
C ASN A 134 -13.20 -4.13 -4.99
N GLY A 135 -13.15 -3.93 -3.66
CA GLY A 135 -12.29 -4.70 -2.75
C GLY A 135 -10.82 -4.28 -2.71
N GLN A 136 -10.45 -3.21 -3.43
CA GLN A 136 -9.13 -2.60 -3.37
C GLN A 136 -9.08 -1.41 -2.42
N PHE A 137 -7.91 -0.76 -2.32
CA PHE A 137 -7.70 0.42 -1.49
C PHE A 137 -7.02 1.53 -2.27
N VAL A 138 -7.41 2.77 -1.99
CA VAL A 138 -6.61 3.95 -2.31
C VAL A 138 -5.78 4.28 -1.07
N THR A 139 -4.46 4.25 -1.20
CA THR A 139 -3.56 4.77 -0.19
C THR A 139 -3.31 6.24 -0.49
N ALA A 140 -3.70 7.09 0.44
CA ALA A 140 -3.38 8.50 0.48
C ALA A 140 -2.17 8.73 1.39
N LYS A 141 -1.23 9.52 0.92
CA LYS A 141 -0.09 10.03 1.68
C LYS A 141 -0.18 11.55 1.68
N ILE A 142 -0.31 12.15 2.85
CA ILE A 142 -0.46 13.58 3.01
C ILE A 142 0.84 14.12 3.60
N CYS A 143 1.34 15.17 2.97
CA CYS A 143 2.51 15.95 3.34
C CYS A 143 1.99 17.35 3.64
N SER A 144 2.08 17.78 4.89
CA SER A 144 1.44 19.01 5.42
C SER A 144 2.48 19.92 6.08
N ASP A 145 3.77 19.66 5.89
CA ASP A 145 4.83 20.52 6.40
C ASP A 145 6.05 20.44 5.47
N VAL A 146 6.58 21.61 5.11
CA VAL A 146 7.78 21.80 4.30
C VAL A 146 9.05 21.16 4.90
N THR A 147 9.07 20.89 6.20
CA THR A 147 10.19 20.21 6.87
C THR A 147 10.13 18.68 6.78
N GLU A 148 9.04 18.11 6.25
CA GLU A 148 8.85 16.68 6.00
C GLU A 148 9.66 16.16 4.79
N ALA A 149 10.91 16.61 4.65
CA ALA A 149 11.79 16.24 3.54
C ALA A 149 12.09 14.73 3.46
N THR A 150 11.92 13.99 4.57
CA THR A 150 12.12 12.52 4.58
C THR A 150 10.85 11.80 4.15
N GLY A 151 10.63 11.78 2.84
CA GLY A 151 9.52 11.06 2.24
C GLY A 151 8.39 11.93 1.73
N CYS A 152 8.55 13.24 1.57
CA CYS A 152 7.71 14.04 0.69
C CYS A 152 8.61 14.57 -0.44
N ASP A 153 8.21 14.40 -1.71
CA ASP A 153 9.05 14.79 -2.86
C ASP A 153 8.88 16.28 -3.18
N SER A 154 7.90 16.94 -2.57
CA SER A 154 7.60 18.37 -2.70
C SER A 154 8.00 19.14 -1.43
N SER A 155 8.51 20.35 -1.62
CA SER A 155 8.83 21.31 -0.53
C SER A 155 7.60 22.12 -0.10
N SER A 156 6.43 21.51 -0.18
CA SER A 156 5.13 22.16 -0.36
C SER A 156 4.03 21.12 -0.10
N ASP A 157 2.90 21.53 0.46
CA ASP A 157 1.89 20.61 0.95
C ASP A 157 1.25 19.85 -0.21
N SER A 158 0.98 18.58 0.02
CA SER A 158 0.49 17.72 -1.05
C SER A 158 -0.18 16.46 -0.54
N ILE A 159 -1.08 15.93 -1.37
CA ILE A 159 -1.62 14.59 -1.19
C ILE A 159 -1.25 13.68 -2.37
N GLY A 160 -0.45 12.66 -2.07
CA GLY A 160 -0.13 11.55 -2.98
C GLY A 160 -1.17 10.44 -2.87
N LEU A 161 -1.73 9.99 -3.98
CA LEU A 161 -2.71 8.92 -4.09
C LEU A 161 -2.15 7.75 -4.88
N LYS A 162 -2.40 6.54 -4.39
CA LYS A 162 -1.99 5.29 -5.02
C LYS A 162 -3.06 4.23 -4.87
N GLU A 163 -3.44 3.57 -5.97
CA GLU A 163 -4.20 2.33 -5.87
C GLU A 163 -3.28 1.19 -5.37
N THR A 164 -3.72 0.52 -4.32
CA THR A 164 -3.04 -0.62 -3.73
C THR A 164 -3.98 -1.82 -3.77
N THR A 165 -3.59 -2.83 -4.54
CA THR A 165 -4.22 -4.15 -4.44
C THR A 165 -3.84 -4.76 -3.09
N SER A 166 -4.82 -5.27 -2.34
CA SER A 166 -4.54 -5.96 -1.09
C SER A 166 -3.57 -7.11 -1.35
N ALA A 167 -2.35 -7.01 -0.82
CA ALA A 167 -1.40 -8.12 -0.77
C ALA A 167 -1.67 -9.05 0.44
N VAL A 168 -2.74 -8.80 1.21
CA VAL A 168 -3.18 -9.72 2.26
C VAL A 168 -3.83 -10.90 1.54
N PRO A 169 -3.18 -12.08 1.49
CA PRO A 169 -3.81 -13.25 0.90
C PRO A 169 -5.09 -13.48 1.68
N GLU A 170 -6.20 -13.68 0.97
CA GLU A 170 -7.44 -14.07 1.61
C GLU A 170 -7.16 -15.25 2.56
N PRO A 171 -7.83 -15.35 3.72
CA PRO A 171 -7.59 -16.44 4.67
C PRO A 171 -7.61 -17.83 4.01
N GLY A 172 -8.38 -18.00 2.92
CA GLY A 172 -8.42 -19.21 2.11
C GLY A 172 -7.13 -19.49 1.31
N THR A 173 -6.40 -18.46 0.88
CA THR A 173 -5.16 -18.60 0.10
C THR A 173 -4.01 -19.13 0.96
N LEU A 174 -3.92 -18.75 2.24
CA LEU A 174 -2.98 -19.33 3.21
C LEU A 174 -3.27 -20.82 3.46
N LEU A 175 -4.54 -21.20 3.46
CA LEU A 175 -4.98 -22.58 3.67
C LEU A 175 -4.63 -23.49 2.47
N LEU A 176 -4.76 -22.96 1.25
CA LEU A 176 -4.39 -23.65 0.01
C LEU A 176 -2.86 -23.85 -0.12
N VAL A 177 -2.06 -22.83 0.20
CA VAL A 177 -0.59 -22.96 0.23
C VAL A 177 -0.14 -23.93 1.33
N GLY A 178 -0.76 -23.88 2.51
CA GLY A 178 -0.50 -24.81 3.61
C GLY A 178 -0.77 -26.28 3.22
N SER A 179 -1.85 -26.55 2.47
CA SER A 179 -2.18 -27.89 2.00
C SER A 179 -1.27 -28.41 0.88
N GLY A 180 -0.77 -27.54 -0.01
CA GLY A 180 0.11 -27.92 -1.12
C GLY A 180 1.53 -28.34 -0.69
N VAL A 181 2.06 -27.68 0.35
CA VAL A 181 3.39 -28.00 0.91
C VAL A 181 3.35 -29.32 1.71
N LEU A 182 2.25 -29.62 2.39
CA LEU A 182 2.10 -30.87 3.15
C LEU A 182 1.78 -32.09 2.26
N GLY A 183 1.06 -31.91 1.15
CA GLY A 183 0.72 -32.99 0.21
C GLY A 183 1.90 -33.48 -0.63
N SER A 184 2.83 -32.61 -1.00
CA SER A 184 4.00 -32.97 -1.83
C SER A 184 5.10 -33.70 -1.06
N GLY A 185 5.18 -33.55 0.26
CA GLY A 185 6.14 -34.24 1.13
C GLY A 185 5.81 -35.72 1.41
N PHE A 186 4.55 -36.13 1.26
CA PHE A 186 4.13 -37.49 1.62
C PHE A 186 4.29 -38.50 0.47
N TRP A 187 4.20 -38.06 -0.80
CA TRP A 187 4.32 -38.94 -1.96
C TRP A 187 5.76 -39.41 -2.21
N GLY A 188 6.77 -38.62 -1.85
CA GLY A 188 8.19 -38.97 -2.00
C GLY A 188 8.70 -40.01 -1.00
N ARG A 189 8.04 -40.19 0.15
CA ARG A 189 8.49 -41.12 1.21
C ARG A 189 7.93 -42.54 1.08
N SER A 190 6.88 -42.76 0.30
CA SER A 190 6.30 -44.10 0.11
C SER A 190 7.06 -44.94 -0.94
N ARG A 191 7.61 -44.31 -1.99
CA ARG A 191 8.36 -45.04 -3.05
C ARG A 191 9.71 -45.60 -2.60
N SER A 192 10.33 -45.07 -1.54
CA SER A 192 11.67 -45.50 -1.09
C SER A 192 11.68 -46.69 -0.12
N ARG A 193 10.50 -47.15 0.35
CA ARG A 193 10.38 -48.40 1.15
C ARG A 193 10.08 -49.62 0.29
N LEU A 194 9.32 -49.48 -0.81
CA LEU A 194 9.05 -50.60 -1.72
C LEU A 194 10.30 -51.12 -2.44
N TRP A 195 11.23 -50.22 -2.81
CA TRP A 195 12.49 -50.61 -3.45
C TRP A 195 13.48 -51.32 -2.52
N ARG A 196 13.32 -51.20 -1.20
CA ARG A 196 14.20 -51.85 -0.21
C ARG A 196 13.75 -53.25 0.18
N LEU A 197 12.48 -53.60 -0.05
CA LEU A 197 11.99 -54.97 0.17
C LEU A 197 12.25 -55.87 -1.06
N ALA A 198 12.35 -55.31 -2.26
CA ALA A 198 12.64 -56.06 -3.49
C ALA A 198 14.12 -56.47 -3.68
N ARG A 199 15.05 -56.03 -2.82
CA ARG A 199 16.49 -56.40 -2.87
C ARG A 199 16.97 -57.22 -1.67
N GLY A 200 16.06 -57.73 -0.84
CA GLY A 200 16.39 -58.54 0.34
C GLY A 200 16.23 -60.05 0.16
N SER A 201 15.91 -60.54 -1.03
CA SER A 201 15.62 -61.96 -1.30
C SER A 201 16.48 -62.52 -2.44
N GLN A 202 17.80 -62.41 -2.30
CA GLN A 202 18.75 -63.33 -2.93
C GLN A 202 19.88 -63.57 -1.93
N GLY A 203 19.65 -64.55 -1.07
CA GLY A 203 20.62 -65.26 -0.26
C GLY A 203 20.19 -66.70 -0.25
#